data_AF-A0A962W5G5-F1
#
_entry.id   AF-A0A962W5G5-F1
#
_cell.length_a   1.000
_cell.length_b   1.000
_cell.length_c   1.000
_cell.angle_alpha   90.00
_cell.angle_beta   90.00
_cell.angle_gamma   90.00
#
_symmetry.space_group_name_H-M   'P 1'
#
loop_
_entity.id
_entity.type
_entity.pdbx_description
1 polymer ?
#
loop_
_entity_poly.entity_id
_entity_poly.type
_entity_poly.pdbx_seq_one_letter_code
_entity_poly.pdbx_strand_id
1 'polypeptide(L)'
;MGDIEYKKAGSILNPLKSLSFFTRPAVTEPLEPRRAALRYRGFHLNDWEKCVGCSTCQKVCDNAAITMVRVPSLPEDELQGIRNLRPAIDYGRCCWCALCVDLCPTGSISLSREYVHTCTDDELSSYFVLPDPRGMHNEHFGEGWNKTPENDLIDPRRQAMGELQAEQRIDHFGEIVHGYDKQQAIIEASRCVQCGMCHEACPTHMDAPEYIRAIWQDDLEEAVRQIYNTNPFAHTCGRVCTHRCETACSIGKRGEPIAIRWLKRYAMDAFTPEQVRDIVGTPQVAPSGRRIAIVGSGPAGLTAAYDLARQGHQVTVIEGLDKPGGMPRWGIPEYRLPYERLDADIAVIEGMGVEIRCNTWIGRDISMEQLREDFDAVLLGLGLQLGRSTRIPGADHAAVHKAVEVLRWVTEGRAFKVPRTAVVIGGGNVAMDAARSLARLQRKTFGEVRVTVSALEDFDHFLADPEEVRESDEEGIVILPSRGPQECITEDGRLIGLTTLRVMSIFDDQHRFAPRYDETDRQLHEGEMIVEAIGQMT
;
A
#
# COMPACT_ATOMS: atom_id res chain seq x y z
N MET A 1 -9.13 11.00 -56.43
CA MET A 1 -10.06 12.12 -56.74
C MET A 1 -9.59 12.83 -58.01
N GLY A 2 -9.56 12.12 -59.15
CA GLY A 2 -8.96 12.64 -60.41
C GLY A 2 -9.94 12.88 -61.56
N ASP A 3 -11.10 12.20 -61.57
CA ASP A 3 -11.98 12.21 -62.75
C ASP A 3 -13.41 12.60 -62.37
N ILE A 4 -13.61 13.90 -62.07
CA ILE A 4 -14.94 14.51 -62.16
C ILE A 4 -14.90 15.44 -63.37
N GLU A 5 -15.57 15.03 -64.45
CA GLU A 5 -15.82 15.90 -65.61
C GLU A 5 -16.65 17.12 -65.18
N TYR A 6 -15.98 18.24 -64.92
CA TYR A 6 -16.65 19.52 -64.76
C TYR A 6 -17.15 19.99 -66.14
N LYS A 7 -18.44 19.78 -66.41
CA LYS A 7 -19.13 20.42 -67.56
C LYS A 7 -19.10 21.94 -67.40
N LYS A 8 -18.11 22.61 -68.01
CA LYS A 8 -18.06 24.06 -68.17
C LYS A 8 -18.93 24.50 -69.34
N ALA A 9 -20.10 25.06 -69.02
CA ALA A 9 -20.67 26.28 -69.62
C ALA A 9 -22.06 26.46 -69.00
N GLY A 10 -22.12 27.04 -67.80
CA GLY A 10 -23.38 27.54 -67.28
C GLY A 10 -23.90 28.62 -68.24
N SER A 11 -25.16 28.54 -68.65
CA SER A 11 -25.82 29.59 -69.43
C SER A 11 -25.61 30.95 -68.76
N ILE A 12 -25.43 32.03 -69.53
CA ILE A 12 -25.36 33.41 -69.00
C ILE A 12 -26.62 33.78 -68.18
N LEU A 13 -27.72 33.04 -68.40
CA LEU A 13 -28.99 33.19 -67.70
C LEU A 13 -29.14 32.22 -66.51
N ASN A 14 -28.20 31.32 -66.24
CA ASN A 14 -28.24 30.47 -65.04
C ASN A 14 -28.30 31.27 -63.72
N PRO A 15 -27.64 32.43 -63.57
CA PRO A 15 -27.83 33.29 -62.39
C PRO A 15 -29.27 33.79 -62.22
N LEU A 16 -30.07 33.84 -63.30
CA LEU A 16 -31.50 34.20 -63.22
C LEU A 16 -32.36 33.01 -62.76
N LYS A 17 -31.92 31.75 -62.93
CA LYS A 17 -32.61 30.60 -62.30
C LYS A 17 -32.55 30.68 -60.78
N SER A 18 -31.52 31.33 -60.23
CA SER A 18 -31.43 31.59 -58.80
C SER A 18 -32.48 32.57 -58.28
N LEU A 19 -33.13 33.36 -59.16
CA LEU A 19 -34.24 34.23 -58.76
C LEU A 19 -35.43 33.41 -58.22
N SER A 20 -35.57 32.16 -58.65
CA SER A 20 -36.57 31.23 -58.12
C SER A 20 -36.35 30.86 -56.64
N PHE A 21 -35.14 31.08 -56.08
CA PHE A 21 -34.88 30.92 -54.66
C PHE A 21 -35.42 32.11 -53.82
N PHE A 22 -35.58 33.31 -54.39
CA PHE A 22 -36.19 34.44 -53.67
C PHE A 22 -37.68 34.22 -53.38
N THR A 23 -38.35 33.39 -54.19
CA THR A 23 -39.76 33.03 -54.00
C THR A 23 -39.95 31.73 -53.23
N ARG A 24 -38.88 30.97 -52.99
CA ARG A 24 -38.96 29.78 -52.15
C ARG A 24 -38.95 30.24 -50.70
N PRO A 25 -39.95 29.90 -49.87
CA PRO A 25 -39.80 30.10 -48.44
C PRO A 25 -38.53 29.36 -48.00
N ALA A 26 -37.67 30.05 -47.24
CA ALA A 26 -36.54 29.38 -46.62
C ALA A 26 -37.11 28.22 -45.80
N VAL A 27 -36.72 26.98 -46.14
CA VAL A 27 -37.02 25.84 -45.28
C VAL A 27 -36.03 25.95 -44.13
N THR A 28 -36.37 26.77 -43.14
CA THR A 28 -35.82 26.62 -41.80
C THR A 28 -36.55 25.45 -41.18
N GLU A 29 -36.02 24.23 -41.34
CA GLU A 29 -36.28 23.21 -40.32
C GLU A 29 -35.79 23.82 -39.00
N PRO A 30 -36.63 23.91 -37.96
CA PRO A 30 -36.12 24.09 -36.63
C PRO A 30 -35.19 22.91 -36.40
N LEU A 31 -33.88 23.17 -36.35
CA LEU A 31 -32.90 22.18 -35.94
C LEU A 31 -33.03 22.02 -34.43
N GLU A 32 -34.19 21.56 -33.96
CA GLU A 32 -34.21 20.91 -32.65
C GLU A 32 -33.15 19.82 -32.72
N PRO A 33 -32.20 19.79 -31.77
CA PRO A 33 -31.09 18.86 -31.84
C PRO A 33 -31.62 17.44 -32.04
N ARG A 34 -31.22 16.80 -33.14
CA ARG A 34 -31.55 15.40 -33.37
C ARG A 34 -31.10 14.60 -32.16
N ARG A 35 -31.97 13.71 -31.69
CA ARG A 35 -31.65 12.80 -30.60
C ARG A 35 -30.46 11.93 -31.02
N ALA A 36 -29.29 12.17 -30.40
CA ALA A 36 -28.07 11.41 -30.69
C ALA A 36 -28.24 9.93 -30.33
N ALA A 37 -27.43 9.03 -30.88
CA ALA A 37 -27.46 7.61 -30.49
C ALA A 37 -27.08 7.42 -29.00
N LEU A 38 -27.47 6.29 -28.39
CA LEU A 38 -27.10 5.99 -27.00
C LEU A 38 -25.58 5.87 -26.81
N ARG A 39 -24.85 5.38 -27.81
CA ARG A 39 -23.39 5.24 -27.77
C ARG A 39 -22.65 6.42 -28.40
N TYR A 40 -23.33 7.57 -28.52
CA TYR A 40 -22.73 8.74 -29.13
C TYR A 40 -21.57 9.27 -28.29
N ARG A 41 -20.50 9.72 -28.95
CA ARG A 41 -19.28 10.22 -28.33
C ARG A 41 -19.28 11.74 -28.36
N GLY A 42 -20.12 12.34 -27.52
CA GLY A 42 -20.27 13.80 -27.42
C GLY A 42 -19.22 14.45 -26.54
N PHE A 43 -19.56 15.59 -25.94
CA PHE A 43 -18.68 16.25 -24.98
C PHE A 43 -18.52 15.42 -23.71
N HIS A 44 -17.36 15.53 -23.08
CA HIS A 44 -17.08 14.76 -21.87
C HIS A 44 -17.92 15.28 -20.71
N LEU A 45 -18.33 14.34 -19.87
CA LEU A 45 -18.85 14.58 -18.53
C LEU A 45 -17.78 14.14 -17.55
N ASN A 46 -17.66 14.83 -16.42
CA ASN A 46 -16.84 14.36 -15.31
C ASN A 46 -17.61 14.39 -14.00
N ASP A 47 -17.78 13.23 -13.38
CA ASP A 47 -18.25 13.10 -12.01
C ASP A 47 -17.10 13.48 -11.06
N TRP A 48 -17.21 14.65 -10.43
CA TRP A 48 -16.16 15.19 -9.58
C TRP A 48 -16.06 14.47 -8.24
N GLU A 49 -17.11 13.78 -7.79
CA GLU A 49 -17.06 13.01 -6.53
C GLU A 49 -16.29 11.71 -6.74
N LYS A 50 -16.46 11.08 -7.90
CA LYS A 50 -15.72 9.84 -8.26
C LYS A 50 -14.30 10.09 -8.77
N CYS A 51 -13.99 11.29 -9.24
CA CYS A 51 -12.67 11.58 -9.82
C CYS A 51 -11.62 11.76 -8.73
N VAL A 52 -10.55 10.94 -8.77
CA VAL A 52 -9.43 11.05 -7.82
C VAL A 52 -8.24 11.84 -8.34
N GLY A 53 -8.32 12.40 -9.55
CA GLY A 53 -7.22 13.19 -10.13
C GLY A 53 -5.98 12.37 -10.52
N CYS A 54 -6.11 11.06 -10.73
CA CYS A 54 -5.00 10.14 -11.06
C CYS A 54 -4.28 10.45 -12.40
N SER A 55 -4.84 11.33 -13.22
CA SER A 55 -4.25 11.77 -14.50
C SER A 55 -4.18 10.70 -15.60
N THR A 56 -4.77 9.51 -15.42
CA THR A 56 -4.79 8.45 -16.46
C THR A 56 -5.40 8.93 -17.77
N CYS A 57 -6.47 9.73 -17.72
CA CYS A 57 -7.12 10.31 -18.92
C CYS A 57 -6.20 11.25 -19.70
N GLN A 58 -5.33 12.02 -19.01
CA GLN A 58 -4.30 12.83 -19.66
C GLN A 58 -3.22 11.95 -20.29
N LYS A 59 -2.72 10.94 -19.56
CA LYS A 59 -1.62 10.08 -20.03
C LYS A 59 -1.99 9.25 -21.26
N VAL A 60 -3.23 8.77 -21.35
CA VAL A 60 -3.73 7.98 -22.51
C VAL A 60 -4.12 8.86 -23.71
N CYS A 61 -4.17 10.18 -23.55
CA CYS A 61 -4.62 11.05 -24.63
C CYS A 61 -3.48 11.29 -25.64
N ASP A 62 -3.43 10.48 -26.70
CA ASP A 62 -2.42 10.61 -27.77
C ASP A 62 -2.41 11.98 -28.45
N ASN A 63 -3.56 12.65 -28.53
CA ASN A 63 -3.66 14.00 -29.07
C ASN A 63 -3.20 15.08 -28.10
N ALA A 64 -2.84 14.72 -26.86
CA ALA A 64 -2.59 15.59 -25.72
C ALA A 64 -3.67 16.69 -25.57
N ALA A 65 -4.92 16.30 -25.77
CA ALA A 65 -6.09 17.18 -25.67
C ALA A 65 -6.56 17.37 -24.22
N ILE A 66 -6.10 16.55 -23.27
CA ILE A 66 -6.52 16.61 -21.87
C ILE A 66 -5.36 17.15 -21.03
N THR A 67 -5.64 18.14 -20.20
CA THR A 67 -4.71 18.69 -19.20
C THR A 67 -5.37 18.63 -17.83
N MET A 68 -4.69 18.05 -16.85
CA MET A 68 -5.15 18.00 -15.47
C MET A 68 -4.92 19.36 -14.80
N VAL A 69 -6.01 20.03 -14.43
CA VAL A 69 -5.97 21.35 -13.78
C VAL A 69 -6.24 21.22 -12.29
N ARG A 70 -5.55 22.02 -11.48
CA ARG A 70 -5.77 22.09 -10.03
C ARG A 70 -7.06 22.84 -9.74
N VAL A 71 -7.89 22.26 -8.88
CA VAL A 71 -9.16 22.82 -8.39
C VAL A 71 -9.03 22.98 -6.88
N PRO A 72 -8.63 24.16 -6.37
CA PRO A 72 -8.25 24.35 -4.96
C PRO A 72 -9.34 24.01 -3.93
N SER A 73 -10.61 24.01 -4.32
CA SER A 73 -11.73 23.66 -3.45
C SER A 73 -11.88 22.15 -3.19
N LEU A 74 -11.13 21.30 -3.88
CA LEU A 74 -11.19 19.85 -3.75
C LEU A 74 -10.15 19.33 -2.75
N PRO A 75 -10.42 18.20 -2.07
CA PRO A 75 -9.49 17.61 -1.13
C PRO A 75 -8.24 17.06 -1.83
N GLU A 76 -7.16 16.95 -1.05
CA GLU A 76 -5.87 16.37 -1.43
C GLU A 76 -5.42 15.48 -0.26
N ASP A 77 -5.25 14.17 -0.52
CA ASP A 77 -4.84 13.16 0.46
C ASP A 77 -4.03 12.08 -0.26
N GLU A 78 -2.71 12.16 -0.14
CA GLU A 78 -1.78 11.25 -0.80
C GLU A 78 -1.93 9.80 -0.32
N LEU A 79 -2.17 9.59 0.98
CA LEU A 79 -2.32 8.24 1.56
C LEU A 79 -3.58 7.53 1.05
N GLN A 80 -4.62 8.31 0.75
CA GLN A 80 -5.85 7.81 0.14
C GLN A 80 -5.82 7.86 -1.39
N GLY A 81 -4.74 8.33 -2.01
CA GLY A 81 -4.67 8.48 -3.47
C GLY A 81 -5.76 9.42 -3.99
N ILE A 82 -5.88 10.62 -3.40
CA ILE A 82 -6.81 11.67 -3.81
C ILE A 82 -6.01 12.93 -4.16
N ARG A 83 -6.15 13.40 -5.40
CA ARG A 83 -5.59 14.68 -5.85
C ARG A 83 -6.70 15.65 -6.20
N ASN A 84 -6.46 16.94 -5.94
CA ASN A 84 -7.35 18.05 -6.30
C ASN A 84 -7.26 18.43 -7.79
N LEU A 85 -7.07 17.44 -8.68
CA LEU A 85 -6.90 17.63 -10.12
C LEU A 85 -8.13 17.17 -10.89
N ARG A 86 -8.57 17.93 -11.91
CA ARG A 86 -9.66 17.55 -12.81
C ARG A 86 -9.25 17.70 -14.28
N PRO A 87 -9.74 16.84 -15.19
CA PRO A 87 -9.35 16.91 -16.59
C PRO A 87 -10.02 18.09 -17.28
N ALA A 88 -9.27 19.05 -17.79
CA ALA A 88 -9.76 20.03 -18.74
C ALA A 88 -9.39 19.60 -20.17
N ILE A 89 -10.29 19.83 -21.12
CA ILE A 89 -10.26 19.20 -22.45
C ILE A 89 -10.26 20.27 -23.54
N ASP A 90 -9.26 20.23 -24.40
CA ASP A 90 -9.17 20.98 -25.64
C ASP A 90 -9.92 20.25 -26.76
N TYR A 91 -11.14 20.70 -27.05
CA TYR A 91 -11.96 20.15 -28.13
C TYR A 91 -11.48 20.52 -29.53
N GLY A 92 -10.53 21.45 -29.68
CA GLY A 92 -9.84 21.70 -30.94
C GLY A 92 -8.83 20.60 -31.28
N ARG A 93 -8.38 19.85 -30.26
CA ARG A 93 -7.42 18.73 -30.40
C ARG A 93 -8.07 17.37 -30.20
N CYS A 94 -9.16 17.28 -29.45
CA CYS A 94 -9.85 16.02 -29.18
C CYS A 94 -10.29 15.35 -30.49
N CYS A 95 -10.12 14.03 -30.61
CA CYS A 95 -10.64 13.24 -31.74
C CYS A 95 -11.78 12.29 -31.34
N TRP A 96 -12.31 12.41 -30.11
CA TRP A 96 -13.41 11.59 -29.59
C TRP A 96 -13.18 10.07 -29.70
N CYS A 97 -11.93 9.61 -29.50
CA CYS A 97 -11.59 8.18 -29.51
C CYS A 97 -12.11 7.40 -28.28
N ALA A 98 -12.48 8.11 -27.21
CA ALA A 98 -12.97 7.59 -25.92
C ALA A 98 -11.97 6.79 -25.06
N LEU A 99 -10.69 6.71 -25.42
CA LEU A 99 -9.68 6.02 -24.60
C LEU A 99 -9.56 6.57 -23.17
N CYS A 100 -9.75 7.89 -22.99
CA CYS A 100 -9.79 8.53 -21.68
C CYS A 100 -10.94 8.04 -20.78
N VAL A 101 -12.06 7.63 -21.38
CA VAL A 101 -13.21 7.02 -20.71
C VAL A 101 -12.93 5.54 -20.45
N ASP A 102 -12.46 4.83 -21.47
CA ASP A 102 -12.25 3.39 -21.41
C ASP A 102 -11.15 3.01 -20.40
N LEU A 103 -10.11 3.83 -20.26
CA LEU A 103 -9.04 3.66 -19.25
C LEU A 103 -9.26 4.44 -17.95
N CYS A 104 -10.41 5.07 -17.73
CA CYS A 104 -10.67 5.73 -16.46
C CYS A 104 -10.83 4.69 -15.34
N PRO A 105 -9.94 4.65 -14.33
CA PRO A 105 -9.99 3.61 -13.30
C PRO A 105 -11.21 3.73 -12.38
N THR A 106 -11.64 4.97 -12.10
CA THR A 106 -12.80 5.26 -11.24
C THR A 106 -14.12 5.31 -12.01
N GLY A 107 -14.07 5.30 -13.34
CA GLY A 107 -15.25 5.52 -14.19
C GLY A 107 -15.84 6.94 -14.06
N SER A 108 -15.05 7.92 -13.61
CA SER A 108 -15.53 9.29 -13.38
C SER A 108 -15.72 10.13 -14.64
N ILE A 109 -15.15 9.73 -15.78
CA ILE A 109 -15.27 10.46 -17.04
C ILE A 109 -16.09 9.62 -18.02
N SER A 110 -17.05 10.24 -18.69
CA SER A 110 -17.88 9.63 -19.74
C SER A 110 -18.08 10.64 -20.87
N LEU A 111 -18.72 10.22 -21.96
CA LEU A 111 -19.14 11.12 -23.04
C LEU A 111 -20.65 11.29 -22.99
N SER A 112 -21.13 12.50 -23.20
CA SER A 112 -22.56 12.82 -23.28
C SER A 112 -23.11 12.57 -24.69
N ARG A 113 -24.40 12.83 -24.84
CA ARG A 113 -25.09 12.94 -26.13
C ARG A 113 -25.16 14.36 -26.67
N GLU A 114 -24.50 15.30 -26.00
CA GLU A 114 -24.34 16.69 -26.42
C GLU A 114 -23.30 16.77 -27.54
N TYR A 115 -23.67 17.43 -28.64
CA TYR A 115 -22.78 17.63 -29.79
C TYR A 115 -22.89 19.02 -30.41
N VAL A 116 -23.80 19.84 -29.88
CA VAL A 116 -23.99 21.21 -30.34
C VAL A 116 -23.24 22.10 -29.38
N HIS A 117 -22.22 22.78 -29.87
CA HIS A 117 -21.57 23.88 -29.19
C HIS A 117 -21.46 25.03 -30.17
N THR A 118 -22.24 26.09 -29.95
CA THR A 118 -22.18 27.31 -30.74
C THR A 118 -21.65 28.43 -29.87
N CYS A 119 -20.43 28.88 -30.16
CA CYS A 119 -19.88 30.07 -29.54
C CYS A 119 -20.22 31.28 -30.43
N THR A 120 -20.96 32.24 -29.88
CA THR A 120 -21.30 33.50 -30.57
C THR A 120 -20.49 34.69 -30.08
N ASP A 121 -19.60 34.48 -29.11
CA ASP A 121 -18.72 35.52 -28.57
C ASP A 121 -17.42 35.57 -29.37
N ASP A 122 -17.08 36.76 -29.86
CA ASP A 122 -15.88 37.02 -30.66
C ASP A 122 -14.57 36.84 -29.88
N GLU A 123 -14.63 36.68 -28.54
CA GLU A 123 -13.48 36.56 -27.64
C GLU A 123 -13.08 35.13 -27.25
N LEU A 124 -13.90 34.12 -27.57
CA LEU A 124 -13.68 32.74 -27.10
C LEU A 124 -12.84 31.92 -28.08
N SER A 125 -11.53 32.18 -28.05
CA SER A 125 -10.48 31.35 -28.67
C SER A 125 -10.17 30.05 -27.91
N SER A 126 -10.98 29.69 -26.90
CA SER A 126 -10.70 28.57 -26.00
C SER A 126 -11.68 27.41 -26.23
N TYR A 127 -11.29 26.45 -27.05
CA TYR A 127 -11.90 25.11 -27.08
C TYR A 127 -11.60 24.28 -25.80
N PHE A 128 -10.97 24.91 -24.81
CA PHE A 128 -10.55 24.31 -23.55
C PHE A 128 -11.67 24.41 -22.51
N VAL A 129 -12.23 23.28 -22.13
CA VAL A 129 -13.41 23.19 -21.27
C VAL A 129 -13.14 22.27 -20.09
N LEU A 130 -13.56 22.69 -18.90
CA LEU A 130 -13.60 21.83 -17.72
C LEU A 130 -14.95 21.09 -17.69
N PRO A 131 -14.99 19.75 -17.87
CA PRO A 131 -16.23 18.98 -17.87
C PRO A 131 -16.97 19.04 -16.51
N ASP A 132 -18.26 19.33 -16.57
CA ASP A 132 -19.22 19.26 -15.46
C ASP A 132 -20.07 17.97 -15.63
N PRO A 133 -20.53 17.33 -14.55
CA PRO A 133 -21.42 16.17 -14.66
C PRO A 133 -22.75 16.47 -15.38
N ARG A 134 -23.16 17.74 -15.47
CA ARG A 134 -24.38 18.21 -16.15
C ARG A 134 -24.17 18.54 -17.63
N GLY A 135 -22.96 18.40 -18.16
CA GLY A 135 -22.64 18.74 -19.55
C GLY A 135 -22.07 20.15 -19.71
N MET A 136 -21.63 20.47 -20.92
CA MET A 136 -20.93 21.73 -21.21
C MET A 136 -21.86 22.94 -21.06
N HIS A 137 -23.11 22.80 -21.47
CA HIS A 137 -24.11 23.86 -21.43
C HIS A 137 -25.01 23.80 -20.19
N ASN A 138 -24.69 22.97 -19.18
CA ASN A 138 -25.57 22.64 -18.04
C ASN A 138 -26.98 22.15 -18.46
N GLU A 139 -27.11 21.69 -19.70
CA GLU A 139 -28.30 21.06 -20.24
C GLU A 139 -28.06 19.55 -20.32
N HIS A 140 -28.93 18.77 -19.69
CA HIS A 140 -28.75 17.33 -19.66
C HIS A 140 -29.22 16.68 -20.97
N PHE A 141 -28.30 16.46 -21.91
CA PHE A 141 -28.56 15.71 -23.15
C PHE A 141 -28.57 14.19 -22.95
N GLY A 142 -28.31 13.71 -21.72
CA GLY A 142 -28.15 12.30 -21.39
C GLY A 142 -26.74 11.78 -21.58
N GLU A 143 -26.47 10.62 -20.97
CA GLU A 143 -25.22 9.88 -21.17
C GLU A 143 -25.14 9.29 -22.58
N GLY A 144 -23.94 9.40 -23.17
CA GLY A 144 -23.55 8.81 -24.45
C GLY A 144 -22.64 7.61 -24.21
N TRP A 145 -21.44 7.62 -24.77
CA TRP A 145 -20.46 6.56 -24.54
C TRP A 145 -19.92 6.59 -23.10
N ASN A 146 -20.18 5.51 -22.38
CA ASN A 146 -19.69 5.27 -21.04
C ASN A 146 -19.13 3.85 -20.92
N LYS A 147 -18.40 3.65 -19.84
CA LYS A 147 -17.88 2.35 -19.43
C LYS A 147 -19.04 1.44 -18.98
N THR A 148 -19.05 0.20 -19.46
CA THR A 148 -19.96 -0.89 -19.13
C THR A 148 -19.14 -2.14 -18.78
N PRO A 149 -19.72 -3.14 -18.11
CA PRO A 149 -19.00 -4.39 -17.82
C PRO A 149 -18.43 -5.09 -19.07
N GLU A 150 -19.05 -4.89 -20.24
CA GLU A 150 -18.63 -5.53 -21.49
C GLU A 150 -17.50 -4.78 -22.22
N ASN A 151 -17.23 -3.52 -21.89
CA ASN A 151 -16.20 -2.70 -22.55
C ASN A 151 -15.14 -2.14 -21.58
N ASP A 152 -15.15 -2.57 -20.33
CA ASP A 152 -14.18 -2.16 -19.33
C ASP A 152 -12.81 -2.80 -19.62
N LEU A 153 -11.83 -1.97 -19.97
CA LEU A 153 -10.47 -2.41 -20.24
C LEU A 153 -9.65 -2.63 -18.96
N ILE A 154 -10.23 -2.36 -17.79
CA ILE A 154 -9.57 -2.52 -16.50
C ILE A 154 -10.26 -3.64 -15.74
N ASP A 155 -9.53 -4.73 -15.43
CA ASP A 155 -10.05 -5.79 -14.57
C ASP A 155 -10.10 -5.32 -13.10
N PRO A 156 -11.29 -5.20 -12.50
CA PRO A 156 -11.43 -4.78 -11.12
C PRO A 156 -10.99 -5.85 -10.12
N ARG A 157 -10.73 -7.10 -10.54
CA ARG A 157 -10.43 -8.20 -9.62
C ARG A 157 -8.94 -8.52 -9.58
N ARG A 158 -8.42 -8.68 -8.37
CA ARG A 158 -7.04 -9.07 -8.09
C ARG A 158 -6.84 -10.54 -8.37
N GLN A 159 -5.65 -10.89 -8.89
CA GLN A 159 -5.24 -12.28 -8.96
C GLN A 159 -5.14 -12.88 -7.56
N ALA A 160 -5.85 -13.98 -7.32
CA ALA A 160 -5.86 -14.65 -6.03
C ALA A 160 -4.44 -15.08 -5.63
N MET A 161 -4.09 -14.84 -4.38
CA MET A 161 -2.85 -15.33 -3.79
C MET A 161 -3.13 -16.63 -3.06
N GLY A 162 -2.33 -17.65 -3.35
CA GLY A 162 -2.46 -18.92 -2.65
C GLY A 162 -1.88 -18.84 -1.24
N GLU A 163 -2.59 -19.41 -0.28
CA GLU A 163 -2.19 -19.54 1.12
C GLU A 163 -2.36 -20.98 1.59
N LEU A 164 -1.50 -21.40 2.53
CA LEU A 164 -1.69 -22.64 3.27
C LEU A 164 -3.01 -22.61 4.04
N GLN A 165 -3.71 -23.76 4.07
CA GLN A 165 -4.94 -23.90 4.84
C GLN A 165 -4.64 -23.82 6.35
N ALA A 166 -5.63 -23.40 7.13
CA ALA A 166 -5.51 -23.19 8.58
C ALA A 166 -4.96 -24.43 9.30
N GLU A 167 -5.45 -25.62 8.94
CA GLU A 167 -5.05 -26.90 9.53
C GLU A 167 -3.59 -27.26 9.23
N GLN A 168 -3.03 -26.75 8.12
CA GLN A 168 -1.63 -27.00 7.75
C GLN A 168 -0.71 -25.99 8.43
N ARG A 169 -1.09 -24.71 8.43
CA ARG A 169 -0.21 -23.63 8.91
C ARG A 169 -0.11 -23.53 10.44
N ILE A 170 -1.06 -24.10 11.20
CA ILE A 170 -1.01 -24.12 12.66
C ILE A 170 0.08 -25.07 13.21
N ASP A 171 0.52 -26.04 12.41
CA ASP A 171 1.47 -27.07 12.86
C ASP A 171 2.95 -26.66 12.66
N HIS A 172 3.23 -25.51 12.05
CA HIS A 172 4.60 -25.05 11.78
C HIS A 172 4.75 -23.52 11.69
N PHE A 173 6.00 -23.05 11.64
CA PHE A 173 6.38 -21.64 11.48
C PHE A 173 6.88 -21.28 10.06
N GLY A 174 6.77 -22.20 9.09
CA GLY A 174 7.05 -21.91 7.68
C GLY A 174 6.11 -20.87 7.06
N GLU A 175 6.58 -20.20 6.00
CA GLU A 175 5.85 -19.17 5.26
C GLU A 175 4.49 -19.69 4.77
N ILE A 176 3.43 -18.90 5.00
CA ILE A 176 2.05 -19.33 4.68
C ILE A 176 1.60 -18.94 3.28
N VAL A 177 2.14 -17.83 2.75
CA VAL A 177 1.76 -17.28 1.45
C VAL A 177 2.66 -17.87 0.36
N HIS A 178 2.07 -18.45 -0.69
CA HIS A 178 2.80 -19.14 -1.76
C HIS A 178 3.57 -18.20 -2.69
N GLY A 179 3.08 -16.97 -2.90
CA GLY A 179 3.58 -16.07 -3.93
C GLY A 179 2.95 -16.33 -5.30
N TYR A 180 3.14 -15.41 -6.23
CA TYR A 180 2.64 -15.56 -7.60
C TYR A 180 3.53 -16.45 -8.44
N ASP A 181 2.91 -17.26 -9.29
CA ASP A 181 3.60 -17.78 -10.47
C ASP A 181 3.74 -16.69 -11.56
N LYS A 182 4.47 -17.02 -12.63
CA LYS A 182 4.72 -16.09 -13.74
C LYS A 182 3.44 -15.60 -14.43
N GLN A 183 2.48 -16.47 -14.68
CA GLN A 183 1.25 -16.09 -15.39
C GLN A 183 0.40 -15.19 -14.51
N GLN A 184 0.24 -15.53 -13.24
CA GLN A 184 -0.47 -14.71 -12.26
C GLN A 184 0.18 -13.33 -12.13
N ALA A 185 1.51 -13.27 -12.04
CA ALA A 185 2.24 -12.01 -11.92
C ALA A 185 2.06 -11.10 -13.16
N ILE A 186 2.15 -11.66 -14.38
CA ILE A 186 1.95 -10.89 -15.61
C ILE A 186 0.50 -10.38 -15.72
N ILE A 187 -0.49 -11.22 -15.38
CA ILE A 187 -1.90 -10.82 -15.40
C ILE A 187 -2.15 -9.70 -14.38
N GLU A 188 -1.68 -9.87 -13.14
CA GLU A 188 -1.84 -8.85 -12.10
C GLU A 188 -1.12 -7.54 -12.47
N ALA A 189 0.09 -7.63 -13.03
CA ALA A 189 0.84 -6.46 -13.48
C ALA A 189 0.15 -5.74 -14.65
N SER A 190 -0.51 -6.47 -15.55
CA SER A 190 -1.22 -5.90 -16.72
C SER A 190 -2.39 -4.98 -16.34
N ARG A 191 -2.90 -5.09 -15.11
CA ARG A 191 -3.99 -4.24 -14.60
C ARG A 191 -3.52 -2.81 -14.33
N CYS A 192 -2.23 -2.58 -14.13
CA CYS A 192 -1.69 -1.27 -13.74
C CYS A 192 -1.83 -0.22 -14.84
N VAL A 193 -2.48 0.91 -14.53
CA VAL A 193 -2.65 2.05 -15.45
C VAL A 193 -1.53 3.11 -15.35
N GLN A 194 -0.44 2.81 -14.65
CA GLN A 194 0.74 3.67 -14.47
C GLN A 194 0.44 5.12 -14.03
N CYS A 195 -0.55 5.31 -13.14
CA CYS A 195 -0.97 6.64 -12.71
C CYS A 195 0.03 7.36 -11.79
N GLY A 196 0.79 6.62 -10.97
CA GLY A 196 1.80 7.16 -10.04
C GLY A 196 1.31 7.48 -8.63
N MET A 197 0.03 7.29 -8.31
CA MET A 197 -0.50 7.56 -6.97
C MET A 197 0.14 6.68 -5.89
N CYS A 198 0.50 5.45 -6.26
CA CYS A 198 1.21 4.52 -5.39
C CYS A 198 2.63 4.98 -5.02
N HIS A 199 3.30 5.77 -5.87
CA HIS A 199 4.62 6.33 -5.59
C HIS A 199 4.54 7.44 -4.54
N GLU A 200 3.58 8.37 -4.67
CA GLU A 200 3.36 9.45 -3.70
C GLU A 200 3.00 8.90 -2.31
N ALA A 201 2.11 7.90 -2.26
CA ALA A 201 1.70 7.27 -1.01
C ALA A 201 2.77 6.37 -0.37
N CYS A 202 3.80 5.98 -1.12
CA CYS A 202 4.86 5.12 -0.61
C CYS A 202 5.83 5.95 0.24
N PRO A 203 6.10 5.59 1.51
CA PRO A 203 7.03 6.35 2.35
C PRO A 203 8.46 6.46 1.82
N THR A 204 8.87 5.53 0.95
CA THR A 204 10.18 5.55 0.28
C THR A 204 10.10 6.01 -1.18
N HIS A 205 8.93 6.49 -1.63
CA HIS A 205 8.69 6.95 -3.00
C HIS A 205 9.18 5.95 -4.06
N MET A 206 8.84 4.67 -3.88
CA MET A 206 9.20 3.64 -4.86
C MET A 206 8.48 3.87 -6.18
N ASP A 207 9.18 3.64 -7.29
CA ASP A 207 8.63 3.66 -8.65
C ASP A 207 7.86 2.38 -8.96
N ALA A 208 6.79 2.15 -8.21
CA ALA A 208 5.90 1.00 -8.40
C ALA A 208 5.39 0.83 -9.83
N PRO A 209 4.95 1.89 -10.54
CA PRO A 209 4.55 1.74 -11.94
C PRO A 209 5.65 1.17 -12.84
N GLU A 210 6.92 1.40 -12.51
CA GLU A 210 8.06 1.07 -13.36
C GLU A 210 8.46 -0.39 -13.19
N TYR A 211 8.61 -0.87 -11.95
CA TYR A 211 8.86 -2.31 -11.75
C TYR A 211 7.64 -3.17 -12.12
N ILE A 212 6.42 -2.66 -11.99
CA ILE A 212 5.22 -3.38 -12.44
C ILE A 212 5.21 -3.50 -13.98
N ARG A 213 5.56 -2.42 -14.70
CA ARG A 213 5.72 -2.48 -16.16
C ARG A 213 6.79 -3.48 -16.58
N ALA A 214 7.91 -3.50 -15.88
CA ALA A 214 8.99 -4.44 -16.15
C ALA A 214 8.54 -5.90 -15.93
N ILE A 215 7.81 -6.20 -14.86
CA ILE A 215 7.18 -7.52 -14.64
C ILE A 215 6.20 -7.88 -15.76
N TRP A 216 5.36 -6.94 -16.19
CA TRP A 216 4.43 -7.17 -17.30
C TRP A 216 5.16 -7.47 -18.63
N GLN A 217 6.33 -6.88 -18.83
CA GLN A 217 7.21 -7.12 -19.97
C GLN A 217 8.12 -8.36 -19.81
N ASP A 218 7.99 -9.09 -18.70
CA ASP A 218 8.83 -10.25 -18.35
C ASP A 218 10.33 -9.90 -18.19
N ASP A 219 10.63 -8.64 -17.86
CA ASP A 219 11.99 -8.14 -17.55
C ASP A 219 12.16 -7.98 -16.03
N LEU A 220 12.43 -9.11 -15.36
CA LEU A 220 12.58 -9.11 -13.90
C LEU A 220 13.85 -8.43 -13.43
N GLU A 221 14.91 -8.40 -14.24
CA GLU A 221 16.13 -7.67 -13.87
C GLU A 221 15.86 -6.17 -13.79
N GLU A 222 15.14 -5.61 -14.77
CA GLU A 222 14.73 -4.21 -14.72
C GLU A 222 13.79 -3.94 -13.54
N ALA A 223 12.87 -4.86 -13.22
CA ALA A 223 12.04 -4.74 -12.04
C ALA A 223 12.88 -4.63 -10.76
N VAL A 224 13.92 -5.45 -10.61
CA VAL A 224 14.85 -5.40 -9.47
C VAL A 224 15.63 -4.09 -9.45
N ARG A 225 16.14 -3.59 -10.59
CA ARG A 225 16.82 -2.27 -10.64
C ARG A 225 15.92 -1.15 -10.13
N GLN A 226 14.67 -1.11 -10.61
CA GLN A 226 13.68 -0.10 -10.21
C GLN A 226 13.33 -0.20 -8.71
N ILE A 227 13.25 -1.40 -8.16
CA ILE A 227 13.00 -1.63 -6.73
C ILE A 227 14.17 -1.10 -5.86
N TYR A 228 15.41 -1.38 -6.25
CA TYR A 228 16.62 -1.02 -5.49
C TYR A 228 17.03 0.46 -5.62
N ASN A 229 16.36 1.24 -6.46
CA ASN A 229 16.56 2.69 -6.52
C ASN A 229 16.29 3.35 -5.15
N THR A 230 15.30 2.84 -4.39
CA THR A 230 14.91 3.45 -3.11
C THR A 230 14.69 2.47 -1.96
N ASN A 231 14.74 1.15 -2.19
CA ASN A 231 14.45 0.18 -1.13
C ASN A 231 15.45 -1.00 -1.10
N PRO A 232 16.43 -1.00 -0.17
CA PRO A 232 17.34 -2.13 0.03
C PRO A 232 16.72 -3.29 0.85
N PHE A 233 15.51 -3.13 1.39
CA PHE A 233 14.74 -4.15 2.11
C PHE A 233 13.62 -4.73 1.24
N ALA A 234 13.98 -5.12 0.02
CA ALA A 234 13.01 -5.45 -1.01
C ALA A 234 12.27 -6.77 -0.74
N HIS A 235 12.97 -7.83 -0.32
CA HIS A 235 12.32 -9.08 0.07
C HIS A 235 11.45 -8.89 1.31
N THR A 236 11.94 -8.14 2.30
CA THR A 236 11.23 -7.82 3.54
C THR A 236 9.93 -7.06 3.25
N CYS A 237 10.01 -5.96 2.49
CA CYS A 237 8.84 -5.17 2.12
C CYS A 237 7.93 -5.86 1.11
N GLY A 238 8.38 -6.92 0.42
CA GLY A 238 7.52 -7.79 -0.38
C GLY A 238 6.58 -8.67 0.47
N ARG A 239 6.84 -8.77 1.77
CA ARG A 239 6.10 -9.65 2.69
C ARG A 239 5.33 -8.86 3.75
N VAL A 240 6.03 -8.00 4.49
CA VAL A 240 5.48 -7.37 5.71
C VAL A 240 5.18 -5.87 5.58
N CYS A 241 5.25 -5.32 4.36
CA CYS A 241 4.88 -3.93 4.14
C CYS A 241 3.38 -3.69 4.39
N THR A 242 3.07 -2.54 4.98
CA THR A 242 1.70 -2.02 5.18
C THR A 242 1.06 -1.48 3.90
N HIS A 243 1.75 -1.60 2.76
CA HIS A 243 1.21 -1.46 1.41
C HIS A 243 0.33 -0.21 1.19
N ARG A 244 0.72 0.95 1.74
CA ARG A 244 0.07 2.25 1.52
C ARG A 244 -0.12 2.59 0.03
N CYS A 245 0.80 2.10 -0.80
CA CYS A 245 0.72 2.17 -2.25
C CYS A 245 -0.55 1.50 -2.82
N GLU A 246 -1.06 0.45 -2.19
CA GLU A 246 -2.30 -0.24 -2.58
C GLU A 246 -3.54 0.50 -2.07
N THR A 247 -3.48 1.09 -0.86
CA THR A 247 -4.54 1.99 -0.34
C THR A 247 -4.80 3.17 -1.29
N ALA A 248 -3.73 3.77 -1.82
CA ALA A 248 -3.80 4.89 -2.74
C ALA A 248 -4.06 4.49 -4.21
N CYS A 249 -4.18 3.20 -4.52
CA CYS A 249 -4.31 2.72 -5.89
C CYS A 249 -5.63 3.21 -6.51
N SER A 250 -5.55 3.86 -7.67
CA SER A 250 -6.73 4.39 -8.38
C SER A 250 -7.74 3.31 -8.79
N ILE A 251 -7.27 2.07 -9.05
CA ILE A 251 -8.13 0.92 -9.38
C ILE A 251 -8.90 0.45 -8.14
N GLY A 252 -8.28 0.54 -6.96
CA GLY A 252 -8.87 0.20 -5.66
C GLY A 252 -10.10 1.04 -5.29
N LYS A 253 -10.37 2.15 -6.00
CA LYS A 253 -11.56 2.98 -5.79
C LYS A 253 -12.86 2.35 -6.31
N ARG A 254 -12.75 1.43 -7.26
CA ARG A 254 -13.90 0.77 -7.89
C ARG A 254 -13.84 -0.77 -7.78
N GLY A 255 -12.65 -1.32 -7.64
CA GLY A 255 -12.42 -2.75 -7.43
C GLY A 255 -11.31 -2.99 -6.41
N GLU A 256 -10.57 -4.08 -6.58
CA GLU A 256 -9.44 -4.43 -5.74
C GLU A 256 -8.16 -3.75 -6.26
N PRO A 257 -7.32 -3.19 -5.37
CA PRO A 257 -6.10 -2.52 -5.79
C PRO A 257 -5.10 -3.51 -6.40
N ILE A 258 -4.14 -2.98 -7.17
CA ILE A 258 -3.01 -3.79 -7.67
C ILE A 258 -2.28 -4.40 -6.47
N ALA A 259 -1.89 -5.67 -6.56
CA ALA A 259 -1.13 -6.38 -5.53
C ALA A 259 0.37 -6.00 -5.58
N ILE A 260 0.65 -4.72 -5.38
CA ILE A 260 1.98 -4.10 -5.51
C ILE A 260 3.01 -4.80 -4.60
N ARG A 261 2.64 -5.11 -3.34
CA ARG A 261 3.48 -5.83 -2.39
C ARG A 261 3.89 -7.19 -2.93
N TRP A 262 2.95 -7.94 -3.49
CA TRP A 262 3.18 -9.29 -4.00
C TRP A 262 3.90 -9.32 -5.35
N LEU A 263 3.66 -8.34 -6.23
CA LEU A 263 4.45 -8.18 -7.45
C LEU A 263 5.93 -7.88 -7.13
N LYS A 264 6.19 -7.05 -6.11
CA LYS A 264 7.55 -6.82 -5.60
C LYS A 264 8.18 -8.11 -5.08
N ARG A 265 7.44 -8.88 -4.28
CA ARG A 265 7.90 -10.19 -3.80
C ARG A 265 8.24 -11.12 -4.96
N TYR A 266 7.36 -11.22 -5.96
CA TYR A 266 7.57 -12.05 -7.14
C TYR A 266 8.88 -11.71 -7.88
N ALA A 267 9.12 -10.42 -8.14
CA ALA A 267 10.35 -9.99 -8.80
C ALA A 267 11.60 -10.30 -7.96
N MET A 268 11.53 -10.09 -6.65
CA MET A 268 12.66 -10.33 -5.76
C MET A 268 12.96 -11.81 -5.55
N ASP A 269 11.95 -12.64 -5.38
CA ASP A 269 12.11 -14.08 -5.12
C ASP A 269 12.69 -14.85 -6.33
N ALA A 270 12.76 -14.22 -7.51
CA ALA A 270 13.32 -14.79 -8.74
C ALA A 270 14.85 -14.85 -8.77
N PHE A 271 15.55 -14.13 -7.89
CA PHE A 271 17.00 -13.99 -7.93
C PHE A 271 17.66 -14.35 -6.60
N THR A 272 18.89 -14.86 -6.70
CA THR A 272 19.79 -15.01 -5.54
C THR A 272 20.38 -13.66 -5.13
N PRO A 273 20.87 -13.51 -3.88
CA PRO A 273 21.53 -12.27 -3.45
C PRO A 273 22.70 -11.87 -4.35
N GLU A 274 23.47 -12.84 -4.85
CA GLU A 274 24.56 -12.64 -5.82
C GLU A 274 24.06 -11.97 -7.10
N GLN A 275 23.01 -12.53 -7.70
CA GLN A 275 22.42 -11.99 -8.92
C GLN A 275 21.81 -10.60 -8.69
N VAL A 276 21.16 -10.38 -7.55
CA VAL A 276 20.64 -9.06 -7.19
C VAL A 276 21.79 -8.04 -7.09
N ARG A 277 22.92 -8.38 -6.47
CA ARG A 277 24.10 -7.51 -6.44
C ARG A 277 24.63 -7.20 -7.84
N ASP A 278 24.68 -8.19 -8.73
CA ASP A 278 25.13 -7.99 -10.11
C ASP A 278 24.18 -7.07 -10.89
N ILE A 279 22.87 -7.21 -10.70
CA ILE A 279 21.83 -6.39 -11.33
C ILE A 279 21.89 -4.94 -10.83
N VAL A 280 22.00 -4.75 -9.50
CA VAL A 280 22.07 -3.43 -8.85
C VAL A 280 23.40 -2.75 -9.12
N GLY A 281 24.46 -3.54 -9.29
CA GLY A 281 25.82 -3.10 -9.53
C GLY A 281 26.48 -2.46 -8.31
N THR A 282 27.81 -2.34 -8.38
CA THR A 282 28.58 -1.59 -7.39
C THR A 282 28.64 -0.10 -7.77
N PRO A 283 28.45 0.81 -6.81
CA PRO A 283 28.55 2.25 -7.00
C PRO A 283 29.91 2.63 -7.59
N GLN A 284 29.91 3.28 -8.75
CA GLN A 284 31.13 3.82 -9.39
C GLN A 284 31.49 5.18 -8.79
N VAL A 285 31.66 5.24 -7.47
CA VAL A 285 31.94 6.47 -6.72
C VAL A 285 33.33 6.36 -6.08
N ALA A 286 34.12 7.43 -6.20
CA ALA A 286 35.43 7.49 -5.56
C ALA A 286 35.28 7.44 -4.03
N PRO A 287 36.16 6.73 -3.30
CA PRO A 287 36.12 6.73 -1.85
C PRO A 287 36.18 8.16 -1.29
N SER A 288 35.22 8.50 -0.45
CA SER A 288 35.12 9.82 0.21
C SER A 288 36.20 10.03 1.28
N GLY A 289 36.85 8.95 1.73
CA GLY A 289 37.79 8.95 2.86
C GLY A 289 37.15 9.14 4.23
N ARG A 290 35.81 9.22 4.33
CA ARG A 290 35.08 9.36 5.60
C ARG A 290 34.67 8.02 6.17
N ARG A 291 34.74 7.89 7.50
CA ARG A 291 34.36 6.71 8.27
C ARG A 291 33.10 7.01 9.07
N ILE A 292 32.06 6.19 8.93
CA ILE A 292 30.78 6.37 9.59
C ILE A 292 30.44 5.13 10.42
N ALA A 293 30.11 5.33 11.69
CA ALA A 293 29.55 4.28 12.54
C ALA A 293 28.03 4.38 12.57
N ILE A 294 27.35 3.23 12.51
CA ILE A 294 25.91 3.13 12.66
C ILE A 294 25.63 2.19 13.83
N VAL A 295 24.95 2.66 14.87
CA VAL A 295 24.60 1.84 16.04
C VAL A 295 23.19 1.29 15.87
N GLY A 296 23.08 -0.02 15.70
CA GLY A 296 21.84 -0.75 15.46
C GLY A 296 21.67 -1.17 14.01
N SER A 297 21.45 -2.46 13.80
CA SER A 297 21.30 -3.08 12.46
C SER A 297 19.83 -3.30 12.06
N GLY A 298 18.91 -2.47 12.55
CA GLY A 298 17.53 -2.47 12.07
C GLY A 298 17.40 -1.86 10.65
N PRO A 299 16.18 -1.85 10.07
CA PRO A 299 15.93 -1.29 8.74
C PRO A 299 16.48 0.13 8.54
N ALA A 300 16.34 0.99 9.54
CA ALA A 300 16.86 2.35 9.48
C ALA A 300 18.40 2.39 9.37
N GLY A 301 19.10 1.64 10.23
CA GLY A 301 20.56 1.63 10.24
C GLY A 301 21.15 1.00 8.98
N LEU A 302 20.58 -0.11 8.53
CA LEU A 302 21.05 -0.83 7.34
C LEU A 302 20.70 -0.10 6.03
N THR A 303 19.56 0.60 5.96
CA THR A 303 19.24 1.46 4.79
C THR A 303 20.20 2.64 4.73
N ALA A 304 20.46 3.31 5.86
CA ALA A 304 21.48 4.36 5.92
C ALA A 304 22.87 3.82 5.54
N ALA A 305 23.22 2.60 5.96
CA ALA A 305 24.48 1.97 5.61
C ALA A 305 24.62 1.76 4.10
N TYR A 306 23.56 1.23 3.48
CA TYR A 306 23.47 1.05 2.03
C TYR A 306 23.67 2.38 1.29
N ASP A 307 22.90 3.42 1.63
CA ASP A 307 22.98 4.71 0.94
C ASP A 307 24.33 5.41 1.13
N LEU A 308 24.92 5.35 2.32
CA LEU A 308 26.23 5.94 2.62
C LEU A 308 27.36 5.19 1.92
N ALA A 309 27.30 3.86 1.85
CA ALA A 309 28.26 3.07 1.09
C ALA A 309 28.19 3.43 -0.41
N ARG A 310 26.97 3.64 -0.95
CA ARG A 310 26.78 4.12 -2.33
C ARG A 310 27.33 5.51 -2.61
N GLN A 311 27.54 6.32 -1.57
CA GLN A 311 28.19 7.63 -1.66
C GLN A 311 29.71 7.55 -1.46
N GLY A 312 30.29 6.35 -1.32
CA GLY A 312 31.72 6.13 -1.17
C GLY A 312 32.22 6.31 0.27
N HIS A 313 31.36 6.27 1.28
CA HIS A 313 31.76 6.27 2.69
C HIS A 313 32.15 4.87 3.16
N GLN A 314 33.12 4.78 4.08
CA GLN A 314 33.41 3.55 4.79
C GLN A 314 32.44 3.44 5.97
N VAL A 315 31.55 2.44 5.93
CA VAL A 315 30.49 2.29 6.94
C VAL A 315 30.71 1.03 7.77
N THR A 316 30.67 1.19 9.10
CA THR A 316 30.62 0.09 10.06
C THR A 316 29.32 0.15 10.84
N VAL A 317 28.50 -0.89 10.73
CA VAL A 317 27.29 -1.10 11.53
C VAL A 317 27.65 -1.90 12.77
N ILE A 318 27.24 -1.44 13.94
CA ILE A 318 27.51 -2.08 15.24
C ILE A 318 26.18 -2.57 15.80
N GLU A 319 26.11 -3.88 16.04
CA GLU A 319 24.91 -4.57 16.50
C GLU A 319 25.17 -5.30 17.82
N GLY A 320 24.26 -5.13 18.79
CA GLY A 320 24.39 -5.75 20.11
C GLY A 320 24.08 -7.25 20.10
N LEU A 321 23.21 -7.69 19.20
CA LEU A 321 22.81 -9.09 19.05
C LEU A 321 23.74 -9.86 18.11
N ASP A 322 23.57 -11.18 18.08
CA ASP A 322 24.42 -12.11 17.35
C ASP A 322 24.16 -12.10 15.83
N LYS A 323 23.03 -11.56 15.40
CA LYS A 323 22.68 -11.40 13.98
C LYS A 323 22.06 -10.02 13.68
N PRO A 324 22.31 -9.48 12.47
CA PRO A 324 21.75 -8.19 12.08
C PRO A 324 20.29 -8.28 11.62
N GLY A 325 19.57 -7.17 11.62
CA GLY A 325 18.22 -7.09 11.03
C GLY A 325 17.17 -6.48 11.94
N GLY A 326 17.47 -6.24 13.22
CA GLY A 326 16.56 -5.59 14.16
C GLY A 326 15.19 -6.28 14.30
N MET A 327 14.12 -5.50 14.44
CA MET A 327 12.76 -6.03 14.64
C MET A 327 12.25 -6.98 13.55
N PRO A 328 12.58 -6.80 12.25
CA PRO A 328 12.32 -7.84 11.25
C PRO A 328 12.82 -9.23 11.61
N ARG A 329 13.99 -9.35 12.26
CA ARG A 329 14.50 -10.64 12.73
C ARG A 329 13.92 -11.05 14.08
N TRP A 330 13.92 -10.12 15.03
CA TRP A 330 13.73 -10.45 16.44
C TRP A 330 12.28 -10.30 16.92
N GLY A 331 11.41 -9.71 16.10
CA GLY A 331 10.00 -9.47 16.41
C GLY A 331 9.05 -10.20 15.47
N ILE A 332 9.31 -10.13 14.16
CA ILE A 332 8.42 -10.73 13.16
C ILE A 332 8.68 -12.25 13.08
N PRO A 333 7.65 -13.10 13.23
CA PRO A 333 7.81 -14.54 13.10
C PRO A 333 8.10 -15.01 11.66
N GLU A 334 8.77 -16.16 11.52
CA GLU A 334 9.18 -16.73 10.22
C GLU A 334 8.02 -17.04 9.27
N TYR A 335 6.82 -17.30 9.79
CA TYR A 335 5.66 -17.61 8.95
C TYR A 335 5.17 -16.40 8.14
N ARG A 336 5.56 -15.17 8.54
CA ARG A 336 5.35 -13.92 7.80
C ARG A 336 6.59 -13.46 7.05
N LEU A 337 7.75 -13.60 7.69
CA LEU A 337 9.03 -13.16 7.14
C LEU A 337 10.10 -14.24 7.36
N PRO A 338 10.34 -15.10 6.36
CA PRO A 338 11.43 -16.06 6.44
C PRO A 338 12.77 -15.34 6.58
N TYR A 339 13.56 -15.70 7.58
CA TYR A 339 14.81 -14.98 7.86
C TYR A 339 15.86 -15.13 6.76
N GLU A 340 15.81 -16.20 5.97
CA GLU A 340 16.64 -16.34 4.76
C GLU A 340 16.40 -15.19 3.76
N ARG A 341 15.20 -14.62 3.73
CA ARG A 341 14.83 -13.52 2.83
C ARG A 341 15.29 -12.17 3.37
N LEU A 342 15.28 -12.02 4.70
CA LEU A 342 15.93 -10.89 5.36
C LEU A 342 17.45 -10.97 5.19
N ASP A 343 18.05 -12.16 5.31
CA ASP A 343 19.47 -12.39 5.09
C ASP A 343 19.86 -12.06 3.64
N ALA A 344 18.99 -12.34 2.67
CA ALA A 344 19.18 -11.95 1.27
C ALA A 344 19.26 -10.42 1.09
N ASP A 345 18.34 -9.66 1.69
CA ASP A 345 18.39 -8.18 1.69
C ASP A 345 19.72 -7.68 2.31
N ILE A 346 20.11 -8.25 3.46
CA ILE A 346 21.33 -7.86 4.19
C ILE A 346 22.60 -8.20 3.41
N ALA A 347 22.66 -9.35 2.75
CA ALA A 347 23.80 -9.79 1.96
C ALA A 347 24.06 -8.86 0.75
N VAL A 348 23.01 -8.23 0.19
CA VAL A 348 23.18 -7.19 -0.82
C VAL A 348 23.84 -5.94 -0.23
N ILE A 349 23.44 -5.54 0.99
CA ILE A 349 23.99 -4.39 1.70
C ILE A 349 25.47 -4.63 2.08
N GLU A 350 25.81 -5.79 2.64
CA GLU A 350 27.21 -6.17 2.91
C GLU A 350 28.05 -6.19 1.62
N GLY A 351 27.46 -6.64 0.52
CA GLY A 351 28.08 -6.62 -0.80
C GLY A 351 28.41 -5.23 -1.34
N MET A 352 27.83 -4.17 -0.76
CA MET A 352 28.21 -2.77 -1.06
C MET A 352 29.47 -2.32 -0.28
N GLY A 353 30.08 -3.20 0.52
CA GLY A 353 31.26 -2.90 1.33
C GLY A 353 30.94 -2.43 2.75
N VAL A 354 29.71 -2.61 3.21
CA VAL A 354 29.30 -2.33 4.59
C VAL A 354 29.85 -3.41 5.52
N GLU A 355 30.56 -3.02 6.58
CA GLU A 355 31.01 -3.93 7.62
C GLU A 355 29.97 -4.02 8.74
N ILE A 356 29.51 -5.21 9.10
CA ILE A 356 28.57 -5.41 10.21
C ILE A 356 29.28 -6.16 11.36
N ARG A 357 29.34 -5.52 12.53
CA ARG A 357 29.92 -6.07 13.76
C ARG A 357 28.84 -6.39 14.78
N CYS A 358 28.47 -7.67 14.85
CA CYS A 358 27.53 -8.22 15.83
C CYS A 358 28.18 -8.41 17.22
N ASN A 359 27.35 -8.75 18.21
CA ASN A 359 27.75 -9.02 19.59
C ASN A 359 28.52 -7.87 20.27
N THR A 360 28.22 -6.63 19.90
CA THR A 360 28.95 -5.44 20.39
C THR A 360 27.96 -4.43 20.97
N TRP A 361 27.95 -4.30 22.30
CA TRP A 361 27.07 -3.37 23.00
C TRP A 361 27.76 -2.04 23.29
N ILE A 362 27.16 -0.96 22.79
CA ILE A 362 27.61 0.39 23.12
C ILE A 362 27.26 0.72 24.58
N GLY A 363 28.23 1.27 25.30
CA GLY A 363 28.17 1.52 26.75
C GLY A 363 28.63 0.36 27.61
N ARG A 364 28.84 -0.84 27.03
CA ARG A 364 29.39 -2.02 27.72
C ARG A 364 30.74 -2.45 27.14
N ASP A 365 30.76 -2.72 25.84
CA ASP A 365 31.94 -3.24 25.13
C ASP A 365 32.73 -2.11 24.42
N ILE A 366 32.03 -1.08 23.93
CA ILE A 366 32.61 0.14 23.31
C ILE A 366 31.92 1.38 23.88
N SER A 367 32.67 2.44 24.18
CA SER A 367 32.09 3.70 24.68
C SER A 367 31.63 4.62 23.55
N MET A 368 30.66 5.50 23.83
CA MET A 368 30.25 6.54 22.87
C MET A 368 31.38 7.55 22.58
N GLU A 369 32.30 7.75 23.52
CA GLU A 369 33.46 8.61 23.33
C GLU A 369 34.42 8.01 22.29
N GLN A 370 34.71 6.71 22.43
CA GLN A 370 35.53 5.99 21.46
C GLN A 370 34.93 6.05 20.05
N LEU A 371 33.61 5.86 19.90
CA LEU A 371 32.96 5.99 18.58
C LEU A 371 33.12 7.38 17.96
N ARG A 372 33.15 8.44 18.77
CA ARG A 372 33.33 9.82 18.29
C ARG A 372 34.77 10.13 17.91
N GLU A 373 35.74 9.42 18.48
CA GLU A 373 37.15 9.52 18.12
C GLU A 373 37.48 8.70 16.86
N ASP A 374 36.90 7.49 16.77
CA ASP A 374 37.19 6.52 15.71
C ASP A 374 36.47 6.81 14.39
N PHE A 375 35.39 7.58 14.40
CA PHE A 375 34.54 7.84 13.22
C PHE A 375 34.26 9.33 13.03
N ASP A 376 34.10 9.75 11.77
CA ASP A 376 33.76 11.13 11.40
C ASP A 376 32.29 11.47 11.76
N ALA A 377 31.43 10.47 11.76
CA ALA A 377 30.02 10.60 12.11
C ALA A 377 29.49 9.30 12.74
N VAL A 378 28.49 9.45 13.61
CA VAL A 378 27.79 8.34 14.26
C VAL A 378 26.29 8.52 14.07
N LEU A 379 25.61 7.51 13.55
CA LEU A 379 24.14 7.45 13.44
C LEU A 379 23.59 6.44 14.45
N LEU A 380 22.55 6.83 15.19
CA LEU A 380 21.90 5.98 16.18
C LEU A 380 20.56 5.45 15.62
N GLY A 381 20.49 4.14 15.35
CA GLY A 381 19.34 3.42 14.83
C GLY A 381 18.86 2.31 15.77
N LEU A 382 18.77 2.62 17.07
CA LEU A 382 18.56 1.63 18.15
C LEU A 382 17.17 0.97 18.15
N GLY A 383 16.16 1.68 17.66
CA GLY A 383 14.76 1.24 17.69
C GLY A 383 14.15 1.22 19.10
N LEU A 384 12.94 0.66 19.19
CA LEU A 384 12.16 0.52 20.43
C LEU A 384 12.18 -0.95 20.89
N GLN A 385 13.22 -1.34 21.64
CA GLN A 385 13.52 -2.75 21.93
C GLN A 385 12.73 -3.33 23.13
N LEU A 386 12.12 -2.48 23.96
CA LEU A 386 11.45 -2.87 25.19
C LEU A 386 9.92 -2.76 25.05
N GLY A 387 9.18 -3.63 25.73
CA GLY A 387 7.72 -3.57 25.74
C GLY A 387 7.17 -2.72 26.88
N ARG A 388 5.98 -2.13 26.68
CA ARG A 388 5.27 -1.36 27.70
C ARG A 388 4.46 -2.24 28.63
N SER A 389 4.29 -1.79 29.87
CA SER A 389 3.41 -2.44 30.87
C SER A 389 2.07 -1.73 30.95
N THR A 390 0.96 -2.48 31.07
CA THR A 390 -0.38 -1.92 31.34
C THR A 390 -0.42 -1.23 32.70
N ARG A 391 0.46 -1.66 33.64
CA ARG A 391 0.53 -1.18 35.03
C ARG A 391 -0.77 -1.43 35.82
N ILE A 392 -1.59 -2.37 35.38
CA ILE A 392 -2.73 -2.84 36.16
C ILE A 392 -2.23 -3.66 37.37
N PRO A 393 -3.04 -3.82 38.44
CA PRO A 393 -2.67 -4.68 39.56
C PRO A 393 -2.31 -6.11 39.10
N GLY A 394 -1.21 -6.64 39.64
CA GLY A 394 -0.67 -7.96 39.31
C GLY A 394 0.17 -8.05 38.01
N ALA A 395 0.33 -6.95 37.26
CA ALA A 395 1.11 -6.94 36.01
C ALA A 395 2.64 -7.14 36.21
N ASP A 396 3.12 -7.12 37.45
CA ASP A 396 4.50 -7.38 37.86
C ASP A 396 4.78 -8.87 38.13
N HIS A 397 3.76 -9.72 38.07
CA HIS A 397 3.90 -11.16 38.26
C HIS A 397 4.82 -11.78 37.18
N ALA A 398 5.66 -12.74 37.58
CA ALA A 398 6.71 -13.31 36.72
C ALA A 398 6.22 -14.04 35.45
N ALA A 399 4.95 -14.40 35.39
CA ALA A 399 4.29 -15.00 34.22
C ALA A 399 3.56 -13.97 33.33
N VAL A 400 3.69 -12.68 33.64
CA VAL A 400 3.26 -11.57 32.78
C VAL A 400 4.47 -11.10 31.99
N HIS A 401 4.43 -11.24 30.68
CA HIS A 401 5.54 -10.96 29.79
C HIS A 401 5.19 -9.86 28.79
N LYS A 402 6.21 -9.20 28.25
CA LYS A 402 6.01 -8.29 27.13
C LYS A 402 6.01 -9.08 25.82
N ALA A 403 5.17 -8.68 24.86
CA ALA A 403 5.08 -9.38 23.58
C ALA A 403 6.43 -9.46 22.85
N VAL A 404 7.23 -8.40 22.91
CA VAL A 404 8.58 -8.38 22.31
C VAL A 404 9.51 -9.43 22.92
N GLU A 405 9.37 -9.76 24.21
CA GLU A 405 10.19 -10.78 24.86
C GLU A 405 9.76 -12.18 24.42
N VAL A 406 8.45 -12.44 24.42
CA VAL A 406 7.88 -13.73 24.01
C VAL A 406 8.20 -14.00 22.54
N LEU A 407 7.94 -13.04 21.65
CA LEU A 407 8.28 -13.14 20.24
C LEU A 407 9.78 -13.37 20.06
N ARG A 408 10.61 -12.65 20.79
CA ARG A 408 12.05 -12.88 20.75
C ARG A 408 12.44 -14.30 21.15
N TRP A 409 11.85 -14.87 22.20
CA TRP A 409 12.12 -16.27 22.55
C TRP A 409 11.70 -17.25 21.46
N VAL A 410 10.56 -16.99 20.80
CA VAL A 410 10.08 -17.79 19.67
C VAL A 410 11.06 -17.71 18.49
N THR A 411 11.43 -16.50 18.09
CA THR A 411 12.33 -16.26 16.94
C THR A 411 13.76 -16.77 17.19
N GLU A 412 14.25 -16.71 18.44
CA GLU A 412 15.55 -17.29 18.85
C GLU A 412 15.51 -18.83 18.96
N GLY A 413 14.32 -19.45 18.91
CA GLY A 413 14.16 -20.87 19.22
C GLY A 413 14.50 -21.22 20.67
N ARG A 414 14.43 -20.23 21.57
CA ARG A 414 14.75 -20.39 22.99
C ARG A 414 13.70 -21.28 23.64
N ALA A 415 14.15 -22.27 24.42
CA ALA A 415 13.25 -23.09 25.23
C ALA A 415 12.63 -22.26 26.36
N PHE A 416 11.30 -22.19 26.38
CA PHE A 416 10.50 -21.69 27.50
C PHE A 416 9.31 -22.60 27.75
N LYS A 417 8.69 -22.50 28.93
CA LYS A 417 7.50 -23.28 29.25
C LYS A 417 6.31 -22.73 28.47
N VAL A 418 5.87 -23.47 27.45
CA VAL A 418 4.64 -23.15 26.71
C VAL A 418 3.46 -23.24 27.68
N PRO A 419 2.67 -22.16 27.86
CA PRO A 419 1.53 -22.16 28.76
C PRO A 419 0.38 -22.96 28.17
N ARG A 420 -0.40 -23.67 29.00
CA ARG A 420 -1.62 -24.35 28.50
C ARG A 420 -2.71 -23.34 28.13
N THR A 421 -2.79 -22.21 28.83
CA THR A 421 -3.72 -21.11 28.56
C THR A 421 -2.98 -19.78 28.55
N ALA A 422 -3.26 -18.92 27.59
CA ALA A 422 -2.62 -17.62 27.48
C ALA A 422 -3.62 -16.51 27.15
N VAL A 423 -3.40 -15.32 27.72
CA VAL A 423 -4.16 -14.11 27.39
C VAL A 423 -3.21 -13.05 26.84
N VAL A 424 -3.45 -12.58 25.62
CA VAL A 424 -2.68 -11.51 24.97
C VAL A 424 -3.47 -10.21 25.02
N ILE A 425 -2.83 -9.13 25.48
CA ILE A 425 -3.44 -7.80 25.61
C ILE A 425 -2.95 -6.92 24.46
N GLY A 426 -3.86 -6.50 23.58
CA GLY A 426 -3.60 -5.57 22.49
C GLY A 426 -4.34 -5.94 21.19
N GLY A 427 -4.65 -4.93 20.36
CA GLY A 427 -5.35 -5.10 19.08
C GLY A 427 -4.49 -4.91 17.84
N GLY A 428 -3.17 -4.78 17.97
CA GLY A 428 -2.24 -4.55 16.84
C GLY A 428 -1.58 -5.82 16.31
N ASN A 429 -0.83 -5.70 15.21
CA ASN A 429 -0.10 -6.82 14.59
C ASN A 429 0.82 -7.57 15.58
N VAL A 430 1.46 -6.88 16.52
CA VAL A 430 2.30 -7.52 17.55
C VAL A 430 1.50 -8.45 18.45
N ALA A 431 0.23 -8.12 18.75
CA ALA A 431 -0.65 -8.97 19.53
C ALA A 431 -1.04 -10.22 18.74
N MET A 432 -1.38 -10.07 17.45
CA MET A 432 -1.69 -11.19 16.56
C MET A 432 -0.47 -12.11 16.42
N ASP A 433 0.72 -11.55 16.20
CA ASP A 433 1.95 -12.33 16.07
C ASP A 433 2.27 -13.13 17.35
N ALA A 434 2.12 -12.51 18.52
CA ALA A 434 2.32 -13.19 19.79
C ALA A 434 1.27 -14.29 20.02
N ALA A 435 0.00 -14.00 19.74
CA ALA A 435 -1.09 -14.94 19.91
C ALA A 435 -0.95 -16.17 19.00
N ARG A 436 -0.68 -15.95 17.72
CA ARG A 436 -0.47 -17.00 16.71
C ARG A 436 0.78 -17.82 16.97
N SER A 437 1.87 -17.19 17.40
CA SER A 437 3.07 -17.91 17.82
C SER A 437 2.80 -18.83 19.01
N LEU A 438 2.05 -18.35 20.02
CA LEU A 438 1.63 -19.19 21.14
C LEU A 438 0.66 -20.29 20.72
N ALA A 439 -0.30 -20.01 19.84
CA ALA A 439 -1.26 -20.99 19.34
C ALA A 439 -0.55 -22.16 18.64
N ARG A 440 0.40 -21.88 17.74
CA ARG A 440 1.23 -22.89 17.09
C ARG A 440 2.03 -23.74 18.09
N LEU A 441 2.63 -23.09 19.10
CA LEU A 441 3.36 -23.81 20.15
C LEU A 441 2.45 -24.67 21.03
N GLN A 442 1.25 -24.18 21.39
CA GLN A 442 0.26 -24.94 22.13
C GLN A 442 -0.25 -26.13 21.31
N ARG A 443 -0.54 -25.93 20.02
CA ARG A 443 -0.94 -26.99 19.11
C ARG A 443 0.11 -28.10 19.07
N LYS A 444 1.39 -27.74 18.90
CA LYS A 444 2.52 -28.68 18.88
C LYS A 444 2.73 -29.40 20.22
N THR A 445 2.48 -28.74 21.35
CA THR A 445 2.79 -29.26 22.69
C THR A 445 1.63 -30.03 23.32
N PHE A 446 0.40 -29.57 23.13
CA PHE A 446 -0.80 -30.05 23.82
C PHE A 446 -1.89 -30.57 22.87
N GLY A 447 -1.77 -30.34 21.56
CA GLY A 447 -2.78 -30.73 20.59
C GLY A 447 -4.04 -29.85 20.60
N GLU A 448 -4.05 -28.75 21.36
CA GLU A 448 -5.17 -27.81 21.48
C GLU A 448 -4.66 -26.36 21.46
N VAL A 449 -5.52 -25.42 21.09
CA VAL A 449 -5.26 -23.98 21.14
C VAL A 449 -6.18 -23.37 22.19
N ARG A 450 -5.61 -22.68 23.17
CA ARG A 450 -6.31 -21.95 24.24
C ARG A 450 -5.63 -20.60 24.46
N VAL A 451 -5.69 -19.77 23.43
CA VAL A 451 -5.21 -18.39 23.45
C VAL A 451 -6.39 -17.44 23.31
N THR A 452 -6.45 -16.43 24.18
CA THR A 452 -7.45 -15.36 24.11
C THR A 452 -6.74 -14.03 23.86
N VAL A 453 -7.24 -13.22 22.94
CA VAL A 453 -6.80 -11.83 22.75
C VAL A 453 -7.85 -10.89 23.34
N SER A 454 -7.40 -9.91 24.12
CA SER A 454 -8.23 -8.81 24.62
C SER A 454 -7.77 -7.51 23.96
N ALA A 455 -8.66 -6.85 23.23
CA ALA A 455 -8.38 -5.60 22.53
C ALA A 455 -9.33 -4.50 22.99
N LEU A 456 -8.85 -3.26 23.09
CA LEU A 456 -9.70 -2.13 23.48
C LEU A 456 -10.64 -1.72 22.34
N GLU A 457 -10.16 -1.89 21.11
CA GLU A 457 -10.82 -1.57 19.87
C GLU A 457 -11.96 -2.56 19.56
N ASP A 458 -13.01 -2.06 18.90
CA ASP A 458 -13.95 -2.93 18.21
C ASP A 458 -13.33 -3.46 16.89
N PHE A 459 -14.02 -4.38 16.21
CA PHE A 459 -13.51 -4.94 14.95
C PHE A 459 -13.43 -3.92 13.81
N ASP A 460 -14.28 -2.88 13.81
CA ASP A 460 -14.28 -1.86 12.74
C ASP A 460 -13.06 -0.92 12.86
N HIS A 461 -12.52 -0.78 14.07
CA HIS A 461 -11.36 0.06 14.38
C HIS A 461 -10.12 -0.75 14.81
N PHE A 462 -10.11 -2.06 14.54
CA PHE A 462 -9.01 -2.94 14.94
C PHE A 462 -7.69 -2.52 14.27
N LEU A 463 -6.59 -2.55 15.02
CA LEU A 463 -5.30 -2.00 14.55
C LEU A 463 -4.48 -3.01 13.73
N ALA A 464 -4.71 -4.30 13.93
CA ALA A 464 -4.05 -5.34 13.15
C ALA A 464 -4.61 -5.40 11.72
N ASP A 465 -3.78 -5.86 10.80
CA ASP A 465 -4.21 -6.04 9.41
C ASP A 465 -5.37 -7.07 9.36
N PRO A 466 -6.41 -6.86 8.53
CA PRO A 466 -7.57 -7.76 8.48
C PRO A 466 -7.21 -9.23 8.18
N GLU A 467 -6.13 -9.43 7.42
CA GLU A 467 -5.54 -10.74 7.14
C GLU A 467 -5.07 -11.43 8.43
N GLU A 468 -4.36 -10.73 9.31
CA GLU A 468 -3.86 -11.27 10.58
C GLU A 468 -5.00 -11.60 11.57
N VAL A 469 -6.08 -10.80 11.55
CA VAL A 469 -7.27 -11.05 12.38
C VAL A 469 -7.99 -12.31 11.92
N ARG A 470 -8.27 -12.42 10.61
CA ARG A 470 -8.87 -13.61 9.99
C ARG A 470 -8.02 -14.85 10.28
N GLU A 471 -6.71 -14.74 10.08
CA GLU A 471 -5.81 -15.86 10.26
C GLU A 471 -5.73 -16.34 11.71
N SER A 472 -5.85 -15.42 12.67
CA SER A 472 -5.89 -15.73 14.09
C SER A 472 -7.16 -16.50 14.47
N ASP A 473 -8.32 -16.07 13.96
CA ASP A 473 -9.61 -16.76 14.17
C ASP A 473 -9.59 -18.18 13.60
N GLU A 474 -9.12 -18.34 12.36
CA GLU A 474 -8.93 -19.63 11.68
C GLU A 474 -7.96 -20.57 12.43
N GLU A 475 -6.99 -20.00 13.16
CA GLU A 475 -6.03 -20.74 14.01
C GLU A 475 -6.58 -21.09 15.41
N GLY A 476 -7.84 -20.75 15.69
CA GLY A 476 -8.55 -21.10 16.93
C GLY A 476 -8.31 -20.13 18.10
N ILE A 477 -7.79 -18.94 17.82
CA ILE A 477 -7.59 -17.89 18.83
C ILE A 477 -8.92 -17.16 19.07
N VAL A 478 -9.30 -17.00 20.34
CA VAL A 478 -10.51 -16.26 20.70
C VAL A 478 -10.19 -14.77 20.81
N ILE A 479 -10.73 -13.94 19.92
CA ILE A 479 -10.55 -12.48 19.97
C ILE A 479 -11.75 -11.83 20.67
N LEU A 480 -11.46 -11.07 21.72
CA LEU A 480 -12.43 -10.29 22.49
C LEU A 480 -12.26 -8.80 22.16
N PRO A 481 -13.04 -8.26 21.21
CA PRO A 481 -13.05 -6.83 20.91
C PRO A 481 -13.73 -6.04 22.03
N SER A 482 -13.48 -4.73 22.08
CA SER A 482 -14.08 -3.81 23.05
C SER A 482 -13.95 -4.31 24.50
N ARG A 483 -12.77 -4.82 24.86
CA ARG A 483 -12.51 -5.51 26.11
C ARG A 483 -11.15 -5.10 26.69
N GLY A 484 -11.17 -4.43 27.84
CA GLY A 484 -9.97 -3.86 28.44
C GLY A 484 -9.52 -4.58 29.71
N PRO A 485 -8.19 -4.70 29.91
CA PRO A 485 -7.60 -5.35 31.08
C PRO A 485 -7.81 -4.52 32.36
N GLN A 486 -8.11 -5.19 33.48
CA GLN A 486 -8.29 -4.55 34.78
C GLN A 486 -7.32 -5.05 35.84
N GLU A 487 -7.06 -6.36 35.89
CA GLU A 487 -6.25 -6.97 36.96
C GLU A 487 -5.75 -8.36 36.55
N CYS A 488 -4.47 -8.65 36.79
CA CYS A 488 -3.92 -10.00 36.69
C CYS A 488 -4.16 -10.72 38.02
N ILE A 489 -5.00 -11.76 38.01
CA ILE A 489 -5.41 -12.45 39.23
C ILE A 489 -4.42 -13.57 39.56
N THR A 490 -4.03 -13.63 40.83
CA THR A 490 -3.14 -14.66 41.36
C THR A 490 -3.77 -15.40 42.53
N GLU A 491 -3.64 -16.72 42.55
CA GLU A 491 -4.01 -17.59 43.68
C GLU A 491 -2.79 -18.40 44.11
N ASP A 492 -2.47 -18.41 45.41
CA ASP A 492 -1.31 -19.12 45.98
C ASP A 492 0.02 -18.80 45.26
N GLY A 493 0.17 -17.56 44.79
CA GLY A 493 1.35 -17.10 44.05
C GLY A 493 1.42 -17.60 42.60
N ARG A 494 0.36 -18.22 42.07
CA ARG A 494 0.22 -18.63 40.67
C ARG A 494 -0.73 -17.69 39.94
N LEU A 495 -0.33 -17.24 38.75
CA LEU A 495 -1.22 -16.52 37.84
C LEU A 495 -2.35 -17.45 37.37
N ILE A 496 -3.60 -17.04 37.57
CA ILE A 496 -4.78 -17.81 37.14
C ILE A 496 -5.46 -17.19 35.92
N GLY A 497 -5.27 -15.88 35.68
CA GLY A 497 -5.86 -15.23 34.53
C GLY A 497 -5.90 -13.71 34.60
N LEU A 498 -6.60 -13.12 33.63
CA LEU A 498 -6.80 -11.68 33.47
C LEU A 498 -8.27 -11.34 33.64
N THR A 499 -8.57 -10.44 34.57
CA THR A 499 -9.90 -9.83 34.64
C THR A 499 -10.00 -8.69 33.64
N THR A 500 -11.11 -8.63 32.91
CA THR A 500 -11.41 -7.59 31.93
C THR A 500 -12.81 -7.02 32.14
N LEU A 501 -13.04 -5.84 31.55
CA LEU A 501 -14.35 -5.19 31.46
C LEU A 501 -14.64 -4.79 30.01
N ARG A 502 -15.93 -4.71 29.66
CA ARG A 502 -16.34 -4.13 28.38
C ARG A 502 -15.97 -2.66 28.29
N VAL A 503 -15.36 -2.27 27.19
CA VAL A 503 -15.02 -0.90 26.82
C VAL A 503 -16.27 -0.21 26.29
N MET A 504 -16.59 0.95 26.86
CA MET A 504 -17.65 1.84 26.38
C MET A 504 -17.10 2.95 25.49
N SER A 505 -15.90 3.43 25.80
CA SER A 505 -15.16 4.42 25.01
C SER A 505 -13.67 4.26 25.28
N ILE A 506 -12.81 4.51 24.27
CA ILE A 506 -11.35 4.48 24.42
C ILE A 506 -10.79 5.87 24.71
N PHE A 507 -11.36 6.88 24.05
CA PHE A 507 -10.93 8.28 24.13
C PHE A 507 -11.98 9.14 24.83
N ASP A 508 -11.54 10.23 25.45
CA ASP A 508 -12.43 11.30 25.92
C ASP A 508 -12.83 12.26 24.79
N ASP A 509 -13.66 13.26 25.11
CA ASP A 509 -14.13 14.28 24.17
C ASP A 509 -12.99 15.15 23.57
N GLN A 510 -11.79 15.08 24.14
CA GLN A 510 -10.58 15.76 23.65
C GLN A 510 -9.65 14.82 22.87
N HIS A 511 -10.12 13.62 22.51
CA HIS A 511 -9.36 12.56 21.85
C HIS A 511 -8.12 12.09 22.64
N ARG A 512 -8.11 12.29 23.96
CA ARG A 512 -7.06 11.75 24.84
C ARG A 512 -7.41 10.35 25.26
N PHE A 513 -6.39 9.49 25.37
CA PHE A 513 -6.57 8.12 25.84
C PHE A 513 -7.10 8.11 27.28
N ALA A 514 -8.36 7.71 27.46
CA ALA A 514 -9.09 7.73 28.73
C ALA A 514 -10.24 6.71 28.67
N PRO A 515 -9.93 5.41 28.69
CA PRO A 515 -10.94 4.39 28.47
C PRO A 515 -11.98 4.37 29.60
N ARG A 516 -13.25 4.20 29.24
CA ARG A 516 -14.38 4.01 30.17
C ARG A 516 -14.92 2.61 30.01
N TYR A 517 -15.27 2.00 31.14
CA TYR A 517 -15.69 0.61 31.21
C TYR A 517 -17.09 0.46 31.77
N ASP A 518 -17.78 -0.61 31.35
CA ASP A 518 -18.99 -1.08 32.01
C ASP A 518 -18.60 -2.00 33.18
N GLU A 519 -18.61 -1.46 34.39
CA GLU A 519 -18.26 -2.16 35.64
C GLU A 519 -19.12 -3.42 35.91
N THR A 520 -20.26 -3.56 35.24
CA THR A 520 -21.15 -4.72 35.42
C THR A 520 -20.74 -5.93 34.58
N ASP A 521 -19.94 -5.75 33.52
CA ASP A 521 -19.46 -6.81 32.63
C ASP A 521 -18.05 -7.30 33.00
N ARG A 522 -17.84 -7.64 34.28
CA ARG A 522 -16.56 -8.18 34.76
C ARG A 522 -16.41 -9.65 34.39
N GLN A 523 -15.38 -9.96 33.61
CA GLN A 523 -15.11 -11.33 33.18
C GLN A 523 -13.66 -11.73 33.47
N LEU A 524 -13.46 -12.96 33.97
CA LEU A 524 -12.15 -13.56 34.18
C LEU A 524 -11.80 -14.47 33.00
N HIS A 525 -10.65 -14.23 32.38
CA HIS A 525 -10.10 -15.04 31.30
C HIS A 525 -8.93 -15.85 31.82
N GLU A 526 -9.05 -17.18 31.78
CA GLU A 526 -8.02 -18.10 32.25
C GLU A 526 -6.71 -17.91 31.47
N GLY A 527 -5.59 -17.78 32.18
CA GLY A 527 -4.28 -17.60 31.58
C GLY A 527 -3.16 -17.93 32.55
N GLU A 528 -2.40 -18.98 32.26
CA GLU A 528 -1.14 -19.29 32.95
C GLU A 528 -0.02 -18.32 32.55
N MET A 529 -0.19 -17.63 31.41
CA MET A 529 0.68 -16.58 30.91
C MET A 529 -0.18 -15.41 30.41
N ILE A 530 0.22 -14.18 30.74
CA ILE A 530 -0.33 -12.97 30.15
C ILE A 530 0.76 -12.30 29.32
N VAL A 531 0.41 -11.86 28.11
CA VAL A 531 1.35 -11.20 27.20
C VAL A 531 0.86 -9.80 26.88
N GLU A 532 1.65 -8.78 27.22
CA GLU A 532 1.31 -7.38 26.96
C GLU A 532 1.90 -6.91 25.64
N ALA A 533 1.02 -6.60 24.68
CA ALA A 533 1.33 -6.13 23.33
C ALA A 533 0.83 -4.68 23.11
N ILE A 534 1.00 -3.82 24.11
CA ILE A 534 0.46 -2.44 24.14
C ILE A 534 1.47 -1.37 23.67
N GLY A 535 2.39 -1.75 22.80
CA GLY A 535 3.45 -0.89 22.25
C GLY A 535 4.82 -1.04 22.91
N GLN A 536 5.80 -0.36 22.32
CA GLN A 536 7.21 -0.45 22.69
C GLN A 536 7.81 0.87 23.21
N MET A 537 9.03 0.80 23.74
CA MET A 537 9.89 1.91 24.18
C MET A 537 11.38 1.55 24.01
N THR A 538 12.27 2.54 24.09
CA THR A 538 13.72 2.34 24.15
C THR A 538 14.20 2.30 25.58
#